data_AF-A0A3N8A4M2-F1
#
_entry.id   AF-A0A3N8A4M2-F1
#
_cell.length_a   1.000
_cell.length_b   1.000
_cell.length_c   1.000
_cell.angle_alpha   90.00
_cell.angle_beta   90.00
_cell.angle_gamma   90.00
#
_symmetry.space_group_name_H-M   'P 1'
#
loop_
_entity.id
_entity.type
_entity.pdbx_description
1 polymer ?
#
loop_
_entity_poly.entity_id
_entity_poly.type
_entity_poly.pdbx_seq_one_letter_code
_entity_poly.pdbx_strand_id
1 'polypeptide(L)'
;MSAENRKRVFKKGWVRGYDLIFTEAFKIPFADGPVPIAALEDIVLTRNSIQHDLEVTTNRPKHADRKPGAARSVFLDAREVELLDRLDPDTQTWLAPPTVHVSQASLEATINTVERFVAWLDAAIEEKLYGSR
;
A
#
# COMPACT_ATOMS: atom_id res chain seq x y z
N MET A 1 -3.33 -23.26 8.67
CA MET A 1 -3.58 -22.05 9.50
C MET A 1 -5.06 -21.96 9.86
N SER A 2 -5.42 -21.83 11.15
CA SER A 2 -6.83 -21.72 11.60
C SER A 2 -7.49 -20.41 11.17
N ALA A 3 -8.82 -20.32 11.21
CA ALA A 3 -9.58 -19.12 10.84
C ALA A 3 -9.25 -17.90 11.72
N GLU A 4 -9.06 -18.10 13.02
CA GLU A 4 -8.60 -17.06 13.94
C GLU A 4 -7.19 -16.57 13.61
N ASN A 5 -6.29 -17.50 13.26
CA ASN A 5 -4.93 -17.12 12.85
C ASN A 5 -4.94 -16.29 11.57
N ARG A 6 -5.80 -16.61 10.58
CA ARG A 6 -5.98 -15.77 9.38
C ARG A 6 -6.44 -14.36 9.74
N LYS A 7 -7.49 -14.22 10.56
CA LYS A 7 -7.98 -12.89 11.00
C LYS A 7 -6.88 -12.08 11.69
N ARG A 8 -6.08 -12.72 12.54
CA ARG A 8 -4.97 -12.07 13.25
C ARG A 8 -3.87 -11.56 12.29
N VAL A 9 -3.54 -12.34 11.27
CA VAL A 9 -2.50 -12.01 10.27
C VAL A 9 -2.91 -10.80 9.43
N PHE A 10 -4.14 -10.80 8.91
CA PHE A 10 -4.64 -9.70 8.07
C PHE A 10 -5.02 -8.43 8.85
N LYS A 11 -5.12 -8.50 10.19
CA LYS A 11 -5.37 -7.32 11.04
C LYS A 11 -4.27 -6.26 10.92
N LYS A 12 -3.07 -6.65 10.47
CA LYS A 12 -1.93 -5.73 10.32
C LYS A 12 -1.84 -5.06 8.95
N GLY A 13 -2.73 -5.40 8.00
CA GLY A 13 -2.69 -4.88 6.64
C GLY A 13 -2.86 -6.01 5.62
N TRP A 14 -3.51 -5.72 4.50
CA TRP A 14 -3.83 -6.71 3.48
C TRP A 14 -2.55 -7.28 2.83
N VAL A 15 -1.66 -6.42 2.36
CA VAL A 15 -0.39 -6.82 1.72
C VAL A 15 0.50 -7.59 2.70
N ARG A 16 0.62 -7.11 3.95
CA ARG A 16 1.41 -7.78 4.99
C ARG A 16 0.87 -9.17 5.35
N GLY A 17 -0.46 -9.35 5.26
CA GLY A 17 -1.07 -10.65 5.48
C GLY A 17 -0.65 -11.67 4.43
N TYR A 18 -0.58 -11.25 3.15
CA TYR A 18 -0.06 -12.08 2.07
C TYR A 18 1.45 -12.32 2.19
N ASP A 19 2.24 -11.28 2.49
CA ASP A 19 3.68 -11.42 2.72
C ASP A 19 3.98 -12.53 3.75
N LEU A 20 3.27 -12.54 4.88
CA LEU A 20 3.45 -13.59 5.89
C LEU A 20 3.12 -14.98 5.33
N ILE A 21 2.02 -15.12 4.57
CA ILE A 21 1.61 -16.41 3.98
C ILE A 21 2.67 -16.91 3.00
N PHE A 22 3.14 -16.05 2.09
CA PHE A 22 4.16 -16.40 1.10
C PHE A 22 5.51 -16.70 1.75
N THR A 23 5.89 -15.93 2.77
CA THR A 23 7.08 -16.19 3.58
C THR A 23 7.00 -17.54 4.28
N GLU A 24 5.91 -17.84 4.97
CA GLU A 24 5.81 -19.06 5.77
C GLU A 24 5.68 -20.32 4.90
N ALA A 25 4.77 -20.29 3.92
CA ALA A 25 4.41 -21.44 3.10
C ALA A 25 5.38 -21.69 1.94
N PHE A 26 5.83 -20.63 1.27
CA PHE A 26 6.65 -20.74 0.05
C PHE A 26 8.11 -20.32 0.26
N LYS A 27 8.45 -19.72 1.41
CA LYS A 27 9.78 -19.13 1.67
C LYS A 27 10.10 -17.99 0.69
N ILE A 28 9.08 -17.22 0.32
CA ILE A 28 9.19 -16.06 -0.57
C ILE A 28 8.78 -14.81 0.25
N PRO A 29 9.71 -14.18 0.97
CA PRO A 29 9.42 -12.92 1.66
C PRO A 29 9.34 -11.77 0.66
N PHE A 30 8.31 -10.94 0.76
CA PHE A 30 8.10 -9.82 -0.18
C PHE A 30 9.18 -8.73 -0.04
N ALA A 31 9.91 -8.72 1.08
CA ALA A 31 11.06 -7.86 1.28
C ALA A 31 12.22 -8.13 0.30
N ASP A 32 12.28 -9.32 -0.30
CA ASP A 32 13.28 -9.67 -1.33
C ASP A 32 12.87 -9.18 -2.72
N GLY A 33 11.65 -8.65 -2.86
CA GLY A 33 11.11 -8.14 -4.11
C GLY A 33 11.68 -6.77 -4.53
N PRO A 34 11.47 -6.38 -5.79
CA PRO A 34 12.08 -5.18 -6.37
C PRO A 34 11.39 -3.88 -5.96
N VAL A 35 10.32 -3.95 -5.17
CA VAL A 35 9.52 -2.78 -4.76
C VAL A 35 9.23 -2.81 -3.27
N PRO A 36 9.13 -1.64 -2.61
CA PRO A 36 8.79 -1.58 -1.19
C PRO A 36 7.35 -2.05 -0.91
N ILE A 37 7.17 -2.91 0.09
CA ILE A 37 5.84 -3.33 0.57
C ILE A 37 4.95 -2.13 0.93
N ALA A 38 5.55 -1.09 1.50
CA ALA A 38 4.85 0.14 1.86
C ALA A 38 4.19 0.82 0.63
N ALA A 39 4.82 0.74 -0.55
CA ALA A 39 4.24 1.29 -1.78
C ALA A 39 3.03 0.47 -2.24
N LEU A 40 3.10 -0.86 -2.16
CA LEU A 40 1.96 -1.73 -2.49
C LEU A 40 0.78 -1.50 -1.53
N GLU A 41 1.07 -1.37 -0.24
CA GLU A 41 0.07 -1.09 0.80
C GLU A 41 -0.59 0.28 0.55
N ASP A 42 0.20 1.30 0.18
CA ASP A 42 -0.27 2.64 -0.17
C ASP A 42 -1.24 2.64 -1.37
N ILE A 43 -0.91 1.90 -2.43
CA ILE A 43 -1.73 1.76 -3.63
C ILE A 43 -3.08 1.12 -3.28
N VAL A 44 -3.07 0.01 -2.53
CA VAL A 44 -4.30 -0.69 -2.11
C VAL A 44 -5.17 0.20 -1.22
N LEU A 45 -4.57 0.87 -0.24
CA LEU A 45 -5.30 1.77 0.65
C LEU A 45 -5.92 2.94 -0.12
N THR A 46 -5.17 3.58 -1.01
CA THR A 46 -5.67 4.70 -1.82
C THR A 46 -6.81 4.25 -2.73
N ARG A 47 -6.68 3.09 -3.39
CA ARG A 47 -7.75 2.52 -4.21
C ARG A 47 -9.00 2.21 -3.38
N ASN A 48 -8.85 1.67 -2.18
CA ASN A 48 -9.96 1.41 -1.28
C ASN A 48 -10.65 2.70 -0.84
N SER A 49 -9.88 3.75 -0.53
CA SER A 49 -10.43 5.07 -0.19
C SER A 49 -11.23 5.70 -1.32
N ILE A 50 -10.76 5.57 -2.58
CA ILE A 50 -11.50 6.06 -3.76
C ILE A 50 -12.81 5.31 -3.95
N GLN A 51 -12.83 4.00 -3.72
CA GLN A 51 -14.02 3.18 -3.97
C GLN A 51 -15.10 3.28 -2.90
N HIS A 52 -14.72 3.60 -1.66
CA HIS A 52 -15.62 3.59 -0.53
C HIS A 52 -16.01 5.00 -0.05
N ASP A 53 -15.91 6.02 -0.92
CA ASP A 53 -16.21 7.45 -0.69
C ASP A 53 -16.37 7.82 0.79
N LEU A 54 -15.28 8.29 1.40
CA LEU A 54 -15.27 8.65 2.82
C LEU A 54 -16.27 9.76 3.18
N GLU A 55 -16.69 10.58 2.22
CA GLU A 55 -17.64 11.68 2.43
C GLU A 55 -18.57 11.90 1.24
N VAL A 56 -19.90 11.85 1.46
CA VAL A 56 -20.94 12.14 0.46
C VAL A 56 -20.94 13.62 0.03
N THR A 57 -20.33 14.49 0.82
CA THR A 57 -20.34 15.95 0.65
C THR A 57 -19.26 16.46 -0.30
N THR A 58 -18.33 15.61 -0.76
CA THR A 58 -17.25 16.02 -1.65
C THR A 58 -17.01 14.97 -2.73
N ASN A 59 -16.88 15.40 -3.98
CA ASN A 59 -16.52 14.52 -5.10
C ASN A 59 -15.01 14.22 -5.17
N ARG A 60 -14.23 14.62 -4.16
CA ARG A 60 -12.78 14.42 -4.15
C ARG A 60 -12.42 13.31 -3.16
N PRO A 61 -11.84 12.20 -3.63
CA PRO A 61 -11.41 11.13 -2.75
C PRO A 61 -10.33 11.64 -1.80
N LYS A 62 -10.40 11.15 -0.56
CA LYS A 62 -9.50 11.49 0.54
C LYS A 62 -8.70 10.26 0.92
N HIS A 63 -7.44 10.43 1.31
CA HIS A 63 -6.70 9.31 1.86
C HIS A 63 -7.33 8.86 3.19
N ALA A 64 -7.41 7.56 3.45
CA ALA A 64 -7.75 7.06 4.77
C ALA A 64 -6.73 7.55 5.82
N ASP A 65 -7.16 7.66 7.08
CA ASP A 65 -6.28 8.08 8.18
C ASP A 65 -4.98 7.29 8.19
N ARG A 66 -3.88 8.00 7.91
CA ARG A 66 -2.54 7.42 7.89
C ARG A 66 -1.89 7.60 9.25
N LYS A 67 -1.21 6.55 9.69
CA LYS A 67 -0.39 6.62 10.90
C LYS A 67 0.74 7.63 10.72
N PRO A 68 1.07 8.41 11.77
CA PRO A 68 2.27 9.24 11.76
C PRO A 68 3.52 8.44 11.37
N GLY A 69 4.40 9.03 10.55
CA GLY A 69 5.63 8.39 10.06
C GLY A 69 5.44 7.35 8.95
N ALA A 70 4.22 7.14 8.45
CA ALA A 70 4.02 6.36 7.22
C ALA A 70 4.72 7.04 6.03
N ALA A 71 5.22 6.22 5.09
CA ALA A 71 5.77 6.74 3.85
C ALA A 71 4.74 7.63 3.13
N ARG A 72 5.23 8.72 2.51
CA ARG A 72 4.37 9.60 1.72
C ARG A 72 3.79 8.84 0.54
N SER A 73 2.51 9.09 0.30
CA SER A 73 1.81 8.51 -0.83
C SER A 73 2.24 9.10 -2.14
N VAL A 74 2.27 8.27 -3.17
CA VAL A 74 2.55 8.68 -4.55
C VAL A 74 1.44 9.54 -5.16
N PHE A 75 0.28 9.60 -4.49
CA PHE A 75 -0.89 10.37 -4.90
C PHE A 75 -1.07 11.70 -4.13
N LEU A 76 -0.04 12.16 -3.41
CA LEU A 76 -0.05 13.51 -2.86
C LEU A 76 0.46 14.49 -3.93
N ASP A 77 -0.21 15.64 -4.08
CA ASP A 77 0.33 16.73 -4.88
C ASP A 77 1.30 17.60 -4.07
N ALA A 78 1.99 18.51 -4.74
CA ALA A 78 2.97 19.38 -4.09
C ALA A 78 2.36 20.27 -2.99
N ARG A 79 1.09 20.66 -3.15
CA ARG A 79 0.39 21.50 -2.19
C ARG A 79 0.04 20.72 -0.92
N GLU A 80 -0.47 19.50 -1.05
CA GLU A 80 -0.74 18.61 0.07
C GLU A 80 0.56 18.27 0.80
N VAL A 81 1.68 18.05 0.08
CA VAL A 81 2.99 17.87 0.70
C VAL A 81 3.44 19.12 1.48
N GLU A 82 3.31 20.31 0.89
CA GLU A 82 3.67 21.57 1.56
C GLU A 82 2.81 21.83 2.82
N LEU A 83 1.51 21.54 2.74
CA LEU A 83 0.60 21.63 3.89
C LEU A 83 0.99 20.64 4.98
N LEU A 84 1.42 19.44 4.59
CA LEU A 84 1.86 18.40 5.52
C LEU A 84 3.15 18.76 6.23
N ASP A 85 4.09 19.37 5.52
CA ASP A 85 5.38 19.75 6.08
C ASP A 85 5.29 20.96 7.02
N ARG A 86 4.16 21.68 6.98
CA ARG A 86 3.84 22.79 7.89
C ARG A 86 3.08 22.37 9.13
N LEU A 87 2.48 21.17 9.15
CA LEU A 87 1.79 20.66 10.32
C LEU A 87 2.82 20.23 11.37
N ASP A 88 2.62 20.65 12.62
CA ASP A 88 3.47 20.23 13.73
C ASP A 88 3.38 18.69 13.88
N PRO A 89 4.50 17.95 13.86
CA PRO A 89 4.51 16.50 14.00
C PRO A 89 3.86 16.00 15.29
N ASP A 90 3.73 16.84 16.32
CA ASP A 90 3.03 16.51 17.57
C ASP A 90 1.51 16.70 17.49
N THR A 91 1.00 17.30 16.41
CA THR A 91 -0.45 17.35 16.12
C THR A 91 -0.90 15.98 15.61
N GLN A 92 -1.25 15.09 16.54
CA GLN A 92 -1.60 13.68 16.27
C GLN A 92 -2.84 13.46 15.39
N THR A 93 -3.54 14.52 14.99
CA THR A 93 -4.81 14.43 14.28
C THR A 93 -4.73 15.27 13.01
N TRP A 94 -4.81 14.61 11.86
CA TRP A 94 -5.11 15.27 10.61
C TRP A 94 -6.43 16.01 10.78
N LEU A 95 -6.43 17.35 10.84
CA LEU A 95 -7.67 18.13 10.94
C LEU A 95 -8.63 17.82 9.78
N ALA A 96 -8.06 17.44 8.63
CA ALA A 96 -8.74 16.76 7.54
C ALA A 96 -7.71 15.85 6.82
N PRO A 97 -8.12 14.67 6.32
CA PRO A 97 -7.22 13.85 5.51
C PRO A 97 -6.84 14.55 4.20
N PRO A 98 -5.64 14.26 3.66
CA PRO A 98 -5.16 14.88 2.44
C PRO A 98 -5.96 14.34 1.25
N THR A 99 -6.11 15.19 0.23
CA THR A 99 -6.80 14.82 -1.00
C THR A 99 -5.96 13.86 -1.83
N VAL A 100 -6.62 12.88 -2.44
CA VAL A 100 -5.98 11.99 -3.41
C VAL A 100 -5.89 12.72 -4.75
N HIS A 101 -4.68 12.85 -5.27
CA HIS A 101 -4.40 13.43 -6.58
C HIS A 101 -3.79 12.39 -7.51
N VAL A 102 -4.54 12.03 -8.56
CA VAL A 102 -4.07 11.09 -9.59
C VAL A 102 -3.67 11.90 -10.83
N SER A 103 -2.37 12.08 -11.01
CA SER A 103 -1.78 12.53 -12.27
C SER A 103 -1.46 11.33 -13.18
N GLN A 104 -1.29 11.59 -14.48
CA GLN A 104 -0.82 10.56 -15.42
C GLN A 104 0.49 9.92 -14.93
N ALA A 105 1.46 10.74 -14.52
CA ALA A 105 2.75 10.26 -14.03
C ALA A 105 2.61 9.35 -12.78
N SER A 106 1.76 9.73 -11.80
CA SER A 106 1.52 8.90 -10.62
C SER A 106 0.81 7.58 -10.95
N LEU A 107 -0.07 7.59 -11.95
CA LEU A 107 -0.77 6.38 -12.40
C LEU A 107 0.21 5.42 -13.09
N GLU A 108 1.01 5.93 -14.02
CA GLU A 108 2.03 5.15 -14.72
C GLU A 108 3.06 4.57 -13.75
N ALA A 109 3.54 5.36 -12.78
CA ALA A 109 4.45 4.89 -11.74
C ALA A 109 3.83 3.80 -10.85
N THR A 110 2.54 3.93 -10.54
CA THR A 110 1.78 2.93 -9.77
C THR A 110 1.65 1.62 -10.52
N ILE A 111 1.26 1.67 -11.80
CA ILE A 111 1.15 0.49 -12.66
C ILE A 111 2.51 -0.21 -12.76
N ASN A 112 3.57 0.54 -13.07
CA ASN A 112 4.91 -0.02 -13.16
C ASN A 112 5.38 -0.68 -11.85
N THR A 113 5.06 -0.08 -10.70
CA THR A 113 5.37 -0.65 -9.38
C THR A 113 4.71 -2.02 -9.19
N VAL A 114 3.42 -2.13 -9.53
CA VAL A 114 2.68 -3.40 -9.42
C VAL A 114 3.19 -4.43 -10.42
N GLU A 115 3.41 -4.05 -11.67
CA GLU A 115 3.92 -4.94 -12.72
C GLU A 115 5.29 -5.54 -12.35
N ARG A 116 6.21 -4.71 -11.85
CA ARG A 116 7.53 -5.18 -11.39
C ARG A 116 7.42 -6.15 -10.23
N PHE A 117 6.50 -5.91 -9.31
CA PHE A 117 6.26 -6.82 -8.19
C PHE A 117 5.70 -8.16 -8.67
N VAL A 118 4.68 -8.14 -9.53
CA VAL A 118 4.04 -9.35 -10.06
C VAL A 118 5.03 -10.18 -10.87
N ALA A 119 5.78 -9.55 -11.78
CA ALA A 119 6.78 -10.25 -12.58
C ALA A 119 7.84 -10.96 -11.72
N TRP A 120 8.29 -10.31 -10.63
CA TRP A 120 9.20 -10.93 -9.67
C TRP A 120 8.53 -12.07 -8.90
N LEU A 121 7.31 -11.85 -8.39
CA LEU A 121 6.60 -12.83 -7.57
C LEU A 121 6.30 -14.09 -8.37
N ASP A 122 5.85 -13.95 -9.62
CA ASP A 122 5.59 -15.07 -10.53
C ASP A 122 6.86 -15.88 -10.76
N ALA A 123 7.99 -15.23 -11.07
CA ALA A 123 9.28 -15.92 -11.23
C ALA A 123 9.72 -16.65 -9.95
N ALA A 124 9.52 -16.02 -8.77
CA ALA A 124 9.85 -16.65 -7.49
C ALA A 124 8.96 -17.87 -7.19
N ILE A 125 7.68 -17.81 -7.56
CA ILE A 125 6.75 -18.94 -7.43
C ILE A 125 7.13 -20.06 -8.40
N GLU A 126 7.45 -19.72 -9.66
CA GLU A 126 7.89 -20.69 -10.66
C GLU A 126 9.15 -21.44 -10.22
N GLU A 127 10.17 -20.71 -9.75
CA GLU A 127 11.39 -21.29 -9.20
C GLU A 127 11.06 -22.21 -8.01
N LYS A 128 10.14 -21.79 -7.14
CA LYS A 128 9.78 -22.60 -5.97
C LYS A 128 9.03 -23.89 -6.33
N LEU A 129 8.18 -23.85 -7.34
CA LEU A 129 7.34 -24.98 -7.75
C LEU A 129 8.04 -25.92 -8.73
N TYR A 130 8.91 -25.39 -9.59
CA TYR A 130 9.49 -26.11 -10.73
C TYR A 130 11.02 -26.14 -10.74
N GLY A 131 11.70 -25.31 -9.95
CA GLY A 131 13.18 -25.18 -9.90
C GLY A 131 13.91 -26.32 -9.18
N SER A 132 13.21 -27.33 -8.66
CA SER A 132 13.85 -28.55 -8.15
C SER A 132 14.11 -29.55 -9.30
N ARG A 133 15.19 -29.31 -10.07
CA ARG A 133 15.88 -30.34 -10.85
C ARG A 133 17.36 -30.33 -10.53
#